data_AF-A0A7R7B751-F1
#
_entry.id   AF-A0A7R7B751-F1
#
_cell.length_a   1.000
_cell.length_b   1.000
_cell.length_c   1.000
_cell.angle_alpha   90.00
_cell.angle_beta   90.00
_cell.angle_gamma   90.00
#
_symmetry.space_group_name_H-M   'P 1'
#
loop_
_entity.id
_entity.type
_entity.pdbx_description
1 polymer ?
#
loop_
_entity_poly.entity_id
_entity_poly.type
_entity_poly.pdbx_seq_one_letter_code
_entity_poly.pdbx_strand_id
1 'polypeptide(L)'
;MKFLATLFSRQGFALLFLSALLAACTVVVDEGPGPRPRPPRPEPQFCTREYEPVCARRGGDRQTFANACLADRAGYRIVRDGPCRDGGGGGGDEPTFCTREYAPVCGRRGGQLRTFPNACEARAADYRIVDEGPC
;
A
#
# COMPACT_ATOMS: atom_id res chain seq x y z
N MET A 1 43.53 28.39 -32.11
CA MET A 1 43.26 28.02 -33.52
C MET A 1 42.89 26.54 -33.72
N LYS A 2 43.44 25.55 -32.97
CA LYS A 2 43.10 24.12 -33.15
C LYS A 2 41.76 23.65 -32.52
N PHE A 3 41.22 24.40 -31.55
CA PHE A 3 39.95 24.08 -30.88
C PHE A 3 38.69 24.37 -31.73
N LEU A 4 38.79 25.21 -32.76
CA LEU A 4 37.65 25.54 -33.63
C LEU A 4 37.47 24.52 -34.77
N ALA A 5 38.50 23.74 -35.11
CA ALA A 5 38.44 22.76 -36.20
C ALA A 5 37.77 21.44 -35.80
N THR A 6 37.80 21.08 -34.51
CA THR A 6 37.14 19.87 -33.98
C THR A 6 35.62 20.02 -33.93
N LEU A 7 35.11 21.26 -33.85
CA LEU A 7 33.69 21.58 -33.95
C LEU A 7 33.12 21.37 -35.37
N PHE A 8 33.94 21.45 -36.42
CA PHE A 8 33.54 21.30 -37.82
C PHE A 8 33.90 19.94 -38.45
N SER A 9 34.42 18.99 -37.65
CA SER A 9 34.69 17.62 -38.10
C SER A 9 33.42 16.75 -38.02
N ARG A 10 33.29 15.75 -38.90
CA ARG A 10 32.22 14.72 -38.86
C ARG A 10 32.01 14.12 -37.46
N GLN A 11 33.09 14.02 -36.69
CA GLN A 11 33.11 13.53 -35.31
C GLN A 11 32.41 14.49 -34.33
N GLY A 12 32.56 15.81 -34.53
CA GLY A 12 31.90 16.83 -33.70
C GLY A 12 30.39 16.87 -33.90
N PHE A 13 29.93 16.73 -35.14
CA PHE A 13 28.50 16.59 -35.44
C PHE A 13 27.90 15.31 -34.83
N ALA A 14 28.61 14.18 -34.90
CA ALA A 14 28.14 12.93 -34.30
C ALA A 14 27.99 13.04 -32.78
N LEU A 15 28.93 13.69 -32.09
CA LEU A 15 28.87 13.91 -30.64
C LEU A 15 27.73 14.86 -30.25
N LEU A 16 27.50 15.93 -31.01
CA LEU A 16 26.38 16.85 -30.78
C LEU A 16 25.02 16.18 -31.03
N PHE A 17 24.94 15.32 -32.05
CA PHE A 17 23.71 14.59 -32.33
C PHE A 17 23.42 13.53 -31.26
N LEU A 18 24.46 12.84 -30.77
CA LEU A 18 24.33 11.85 -29.70
C LEU A 18 23.96 12.49 -28.36
N SER A 19 24.52 13.66 -28.03
CA SER A 19 24.14 14.39 -26.82
C SER A 19 22.71 14.90 -26.89
N ALA A 20 22.26 15.37 -28.06
CA ALA A 20 20.86 15.74 -28.29
C ALA A 20 19.91 14.55 -28.18
N LEU A 21 20.28 13.39 -28.72
CA LEU A 21 19.51 12.13 -28.59
C LEU A 21 19.41 11.66 -27.13
N LEU A 22 20.51 11.73 -26.37
CA LEU A 22 20.51 11.36 -24.95
C LEU A 22 19.72 12.37 -24.10
N ALA A 23 19.69 13.64 -24.49
CA ALA A 23 18.90 14.67 -23.82
C ALA A 23 17.40 14.65 -24.18
N ALA A 24 17.02 13.98 -25.27
CA ALA A 24 15.63 13.91 -25.74
C ALA A 24 14.74 12.96 -24.91
N CYS A 25 15.31 12.15 -24.01
CA CYS A 25 14.58 11.24 -23.14
C CYS A 25 14.12 11.90 -21.83
N THR A 26 13.49 13.07 -21.89
CA THR A 26 12.84 13.62 -20.69
C THR A 26 11.47 12.97 -20.52
N VAL A 27 11.35 12.16 -19.47
CA VAL A 27 10.06 11.61 -19.04
C VAL A 27 9.20 12.78 -18.56
N VAL A 28 8.17 13.12 -19.32
CA VAL A 28 7.14 14.05 -18.88
C VAL A 28 6.35 13.33 -17.80
N VAL A 29 6.58 13.68 -16.53
CA VAL A 29 5.70 13.26 -15.44
C VAL A 29 4.45 14.13 -15.57
N ASP A 30 3.41 13.58 -16.21
CA ASP A 30 2.10 14.20 -16.25
C ASP A 30 1.49 14.08 -14.84
N GLU A 31 1.80 15.06 -13.97
CA GLU A 31 1.07 15.26 -12.72
C GLU A 31 -0.33 15.77 -13.08
N GLY A 32 -1.18 14.83 -13.50
CA GLY A 32 -2.58 15.11 -13.77
C GLY A 32 -3.24 15.81 -12.57
N PRO A 33 -4.33 16.57 -12.79
CA PRO A 33 -4.95 17.37 -11.75
C PRO A 33 -5.19 16.53 -10.49
N GLY A 34 -4.53 16.91 -9.40
CA GLY A 34 -4.65 16.23 -8.12
C GLY A 34 -6.11 16.07 -7.69
N PRO A 35 -6.42 15.10 -6.82
CA PRO A 35 -7.79 14.79 -6.42
C PRO A 35 -8.50 16.06 -5.93
N ARG A 36 -9.61 16.41 -6.60
CA ARG A 36 -10.41 17.60 -6.26
C ARG A 36 -10.80 17.55 -4.77
N PRO A 37 -10.67 18.65 -4.03
CA PRO A 37 -11.22 18.76 -2.68
C PRO A 37 -12.71 18.44 -2.74
N ARG A 38 -13.15 17.42 -1.99
CA ARG A 38 -14.58 17.15 -1.85
C ARG A 38 -15.16 18.28 -0.99
N PRO A 39 -16.33 18.85 -1.36
CA PRO A 39 -17.01 19.81 -0.51
C PRO A 39 -17.17 19.26 0.91
N PRO A 40 -17.00 20.09 1.95
CA PRO A 40 -17.18 19.65 3.33
C PRO A 40 -18.57 19.07 3.47
N ARG A 41 -18.65 17.77 3.79
CA ARG A 41 -19.90 17.17 4.21
C ARG A 41 -20.21 17.74 5.60
N PRO A 42 -21.48 18.05 5.91
CA PRO A 42 -21.87 18.41 7.27
C PRO A 42 -21.37 17.31 8.23
N GLU A 43 -20.43 17.65 9.11
CA GLU A 43 -19.92 16.71 10.10
C GLU A 43 -21.06 16.36 11.05
N PRO A 44 -21.44 15.08 11.19
CA PRO A 44 -22.50 14.71 12.11
C PRO A 44 -22.05 14.99 13.54
N GLN A 45 -22.66 15.99 14.19
CA GLN A 45 -22.40 16.34 15.59
C GLN A 45 -22.68 15.15 16.54
N PHE A 46 -23.55 14.23 16.14
CA PHE A 46 -23.89 13.01 16.87
C PHE A 46 -23.86 11.78 15.96
N CYS A 47 -23.33 10.67 16.46
CA CYS A 47 -23.39 9.37 15.82
C CYS A 47 -24.25 8.42 16.65
N THR A 48 -25.05 7.60 15.97
CA THR A 48 -25.77 6.50 16.59
C THR A 48 -24.78 5.43 17.07
N ARG A 49 -25.20 4.61 18.03
CA ARG A 49 -24.44 3.44 18.51
C ARG A 49 -24.74 2.18 17.69
N GLU A 50 -25.38 2.34 16.54
CA GLU A 50 -25.66 1.25 15.63
C GLU A 50 -24.36 0.69 15.05
N TYR A 51 -24.26 -0.64 14.99
CA TYR A 51 -23.07 -1.33 14.51
C TYR A 51 -23.32 -1.84 13.09
N GLU A 52 -22.82 -1.06 12.12
CA GLU A 52 -22.85 -1.34 10.69
C GLU A 52 -21.44 -1.08 10.13
N PRO A 53 -20.51 -2.03 10.29
CA PRO A 53 -19.10 -1.75 10.12
C PRO A 53 -18.78 -1.36 8.68
N VAL A 54 -17.94 -0.35 8.52
CA VAL A 54 -17.47 0.11 7.22
C VAL A 54 -15.97 0.16 7.17
N CYS A 55 -15.42 -0.07 5.98
CA CYS A 55 -14.01 0.07 5.74
C CYS A 55 -13.74 1.42 5.09
N ALA A 56 -12.97 2.28 5.75
CA ALA A 56 -12.69 3.63 5.29
C ALA A 56 -11.19 3.90 5.17
N ARG A 57 -10.80 4.89 4.35
CA ARG A 57 -9.40 5.28 4.12
C ARG A 57 -9.17 6.78 4.26
N ARG A 58 -7.97 7.16 4.71
CA ARG A 58 -7.48 8.55 4.72
C ARG A 58 -6.01 8.54 4.32
N GLY A 59 -5.70 9.11 3.15
CA GLY A 59 -4.34 9.00 2.59
C GLY A 59 -3.98 7.53 2.33
N GLY A 60 -2.87 7.08 2.91
CA GLY A 60 -2.41 5.69 2.88
C GLY A 60 -3.03 4.77 3.95
N ASP A 61 -3.74 5.34 4.93
CA ASP A 61 -4.30 4.59 6.05
C ASP A 61 -5.66 4.00 5.71
N ARG A 62 -5.90 2.76 6.17
CA ARG A 62 -7.14 2.01 5.98
C ARG A 62 -7.59 1.43 7.32
N GLN A 63 -8.81 1.72 7.75
CA GLN A 63 -9.33 1.32 9.06
C GLN A 63 -10.82 0.92 8.99
N THR A 64 -11.19 -0.05 9.83
CA THR A 64 -12.59 -0.43 10.08
C THR A 64 -13.20 0.51 11.11
N PHE A 65 -14.35 1.11 10.79
CA PHE A 65 -15.16 1.90 11.72
C PHE A 65 -16.44 1.14 12.06
N ALA A 66 -16.95 1.30 13.28
CA ALA A 66 -18.16 0.63 13.74
C ALA A 66 -19.43 1.05 12.96
N ASN A 67 -19.44 2.27 12.41
CA ASN A 67 -20.45 2.71 11.45
C ASN A 67 -19.95 3.86 10.57
N ALA A 68 -20.73 4.19 9.53
CA ALA A 68 -20.42 5.25 8.57
C ALA A 68 -20.28 6.63 9.22
N CYS A 69 -21.09 6.95 10.23
CA CYS A 69 -21.03 8.23 10.92
C CYS A 69 -19.69 8.42 11.64
N LEU A 70 -19.19 7.39 12.30
CA LEU A 70 -17.88 7.44 12.98
C LEU A 70 -16.74 7.60 11.99
N ALA A 71 -16.82 6.96 10.82
CA ALA A 71 -15.83 7.14 9.74
C ALA A 71 -15.81 8.57 9.21
N ASP A 72 -17.00 9.14 8.94
CA ASP A 72 -17.13 10.50 8.43
C ASP A 72 -16.63 11.54 9.45
N ARG A 73 -16.99 11.39 10.75
CA ARG A 73 -16.48 12.24 11.84
C ARG A 73 -14.96 12.18 11.98
N ALA A 74 -14.36 11.01 11.76
CA ALA A 74 -12.92 10.84 11.79
C ALA A 74 -12.21 11.37 10.53
N GLY A 75 -12.95 11.86 9.53
CA GLY A 75 -12.41 12.35 8.27
C GLY A 75 -11.93 11.24 7.33
N TYR A 76 -12.41 10.00 7.52
CA TYR A 76 -12.11 8.88 6.65
C TYR A 76 -13.15 8.75 5.54
N ARG A 77 -12.69 8.36 4.35
CA ARG A 77 -13.56 8.09 3.20
C ARG A 77 -13.91 6.61 3.15
N ILE A 78 -15.20 6.29 3.26
CA ILE A 78 -15.70 4.92 3.12
C ILE A 78 -15.34 4.37 1.73
N VAL A 79 -14.77 3.17 1.71
CA VAL A 79 -14.30 2.45 0.53
C VAL A 79 -15.21 1.29 0.19
N ARG A 80 -15.74 0.61 1.20
CA ARG A 80 -16.72 -0.46 1.07
C ARG A 80 -17.48 -0.67 2.37
N ASP A 81 -18.62 -1.32 2.23
CA ASP A 81 -19.37 -1.88 3.35
C ASP A 81 -18.65 -3.11 3.94
N GLY A 82 -18.82 -3.29 5.24
CA GLY A 82 -18.12 -4.28 6.04
C GLY A 82 -16.69 -3.87 6.41
N PRO A 83 -16.04 -4.64 7.31
CA PRO A 83 -14.70 -4.35 7.82
C PRO A 83 -13.63 -4.50 6.73
N CYS A 84 -12.51 -3.79 6.86
CA CYS A 84 -11.42 -3.86 5.89
C CYS A 84 -10.87 -5.29 5.71
N ARG A 85 -10.62 -5.70 4.45
CA ARG A 85 -10.19 -7.06 4.07
C ARG A 85 -8.65 -7.20 4.01
N ASP A 86 -7.93 -6.13 4.31
CA ASP A 86 -6.48 -6.08 4.15
C ASP A 86 -5.84 -6.02 5.54
N GLY A 87 -5.29 -7.16 5.96
CA GLY A 87 -4.24 -7.33 6.99
C GLY A 87 -4.25 -6.40 8.20
N GLY A 88 -5.16 -6.62 9.16
CA GLY A 88 -5.05 -6.04 10.50
C GLY A 88 -6.25 -5.20 10.95
N GLY A 89 -7.46 -5.73 10.83
CA GLY A 89 -8.68 -4.99 11.17
C GLY A 89 -9.81 -5.87 11.69
N GLY A 90 -9.49 -6.82 12.56
CA GLY A 90 -10.43 -7.67 13.27
C GLY A 90 -9.69 -8.68 14.15
N GLY A 91 -9.29 -8.27 15.36
CA GLY A 91 -8.64 -9.15 16.35
C GLY A 91 -7.24 -8.73 16.79
N GLY A 92 -6.90 -7.44 16.76
CA GLY A 92 -5.56 -6.95 17.13
C GLY A 92 -5.18 -7.07 18.61
N ASP A 93 -6.11 -7.41 19.50
CA ASP A 93 -5.85 -7.51 20.94
C ASP A 93 -6.56 -8.71 21.58
N GLU A 94 -7.07 -9.66 20.78
CA GLU A 94 -7.57 -10.91 21.34
C GLU A 94 -6.36 -11.85 21.47
N PRO A 95 -5.94 -12.24 22.69
CA PRO A 95 -4.87 -13.21 22.87
C PRO A 95 -5.25 -14.51 22.13
N THR A 96 -4.63 -14.75 20.99
CA THR A 96 -4.82 -15.98 20.23
C THR A 96 -4.09 -17.10 20.97
N PHE A 97 -4.85 -17.97 21.64
CA PHE A 97 -4.31 -19.13 22.33
C PHE A 97 -4.04 -20.26 21.32
N CYS A 98 -2.77 -20.52 21.05
CA CYS A 98 -2.35 -21.66 20.23
C CYS A 98 -2.00 -22.86 21.10
N THR A 99 -2.37 -24.05 20.63
CA THR A 99 -1.88 -25.32 21.18
C THR A 99 -0.38 -25.45 20.91
N ARG A 100 0.31 -26.26 21.70
CA ARG A 100 1.73 -26.62 21.49
C ARG A 100 1.91 -27.80 20.53
N GLU A 101 0.90 -28.09 19.73
CA GLU A 101 0.99 -29.12 18.70
C GLU A 101 2.02 -28.71 17.65
N TYR A 102 2.84 -29.67 17.23
CA TYR A 102 3.86 -29.46 16.21
C TYR A 102 3.39 -30.06 14.89
N ALA A 103 2.96 -29.18 13.99
CA ALA A 103 2.50 -29.48 12.63
C ALA A 103 2.97 -28.33 11.73
N PRO A 104 4.26 -28.33 11.33
CA PRO A 104 4.93 -27.13 10.85
C PRO A 104 4.38 -26.68 9.49
N VAL A 105 4.29 -25.37 9.29
CA VAL A 105 3.79 -24.77 8.04
C VAL A 105 4.71 -23.66 7.54
N CYS A 106 4.72 -23.43 6.23
CA CYS A 106 5.45 -22.35 5.60
C CYS A 106 4.53 -21.14 5.47
N GLY A 107 4.86 -20.06 6.17
CA GLY A 107 4.14 -18.80 6.11
C GLY A 107 4.87 -17.76 5.25
N ARG A 108 4.12 -16.89 4.57
CA ARG A 108 4.62 -15.73 3.84
C ARG A 108 4.04 -14.42 4.38
N ARG A 109 4.92 -13.45 4.64
CA ARG A 109 4.56 -12.05 4.94
C ARG A 109 5.53 -11.09 4.26
N GLY A 110 5.03 -10.15 3.46
CA GLY A 110 5.87 -9.10 2.85
C GLY A 110 7.06 -9.61 2.01
N GLY A 111 6.96 -10.80 1.42
CA GLY A 111 8.04 -11.43 0.66
C GLY A 111 8.99 -12.32 1.47
N GLN A 112 8.88 -12.31 2.81
CA GLN A 112 9.63 -13.20 3.68
C GLN A 112 8.88 -14.52 3.84
N LEU A 113 9.62 -15.62 3.76
CA LEU A 113 9.15 -16.96 4.11
C LEU A 113 9.66 -17.33 5.51
N ARG A 114 8.80 -17.92 6.33
CA ARG A 114 9.15 -18.39 7.67
C ARG A 114 8.37 -19.66 8.00
N THR A 115 9.09 -20.65 8.53
CA THR A 115 8.48 -21.85 9.10
C THR A 115 7.93 -21.55 10.49
N PHE A 116 6.66 -21.92 10.72
CA PHE A 116 6.01 -21.83 12.02
C PHE A 116 5.79 -23.23 12.61
N PRO A 117 5.82 -23.39 13.95
CA PRO A 117 5.55 -24.67 14.60
C PRO A 117 4.17 -25.26 14.28
N ASN A 118 3.17 -24.39 14.06
CA ASN A 118 1.85 -24.78 13.59
C ASN A 118 1.10 -23.63 12.89
N ALA A 119 -0.03 -23.98 12.26
CA ALA A 119 -0.88 -23.06 11.53
C ALA A 119 -1.53 -21.97 12.41
N CYS A 120 -1.76 -22.25 13.69
CA CYS A 120 -2.28 -21.23 14.61
C CYS A 120 -1.23 -20.13 14.82
N GLU A 121 0.02 -20.50 15.14
CA GLU A 121 1.11 -19.56 15.37
C GLU A 121 1.42 -18.71 14.12
N ALA A 122 1.34 -19.31 12.91
CA ALA A 122 1.50 -18.58 11.66
C ALA A 122 0.43 -17.47 11.49
N ARG A 123 -0.84 -17.81 11.74
CA ARG A 123 -1.95 -16.85 11.62
C ARG A 123 -1.91 -15.78 12.70
N ALA A 124 -1.57 -16.15 13.94
CA ALA A 124 -1.41 -15.21 15.04
C ALA A 124 -0.27 -14.20 14.80
N ALA A 125 0.74 -14.57 14.00
CA ALA A 125 1.83 -13.68 13.59
C ALA A 125 1.55 -12.90 12.28
N ASP A 126 0.32 -12.96 11.75
CA ASP A 126 -0.10 -12.36 10.48
C ASP A 126 0.64 -12.90 9.24
N TYR A 127 1.00 -14.18 9.23
CA TYR A 127 1.54 -14.86 8.05
C TYR A 127 0.45 -15.63 7.30
N ARG A 128 0.47 -15.53 5.98
CA ARG A 128 -0.36 -16.38 5.11
C ARG A 128 0.36 -17.70 4.87
N ILE A 129 -0.29 -18.82 5.19
CA ILE A 129 0.26 -20.16 4.91
C ILE A 129 0.29 -20.38 3.39
N VAL A 130 1.44 -20.80 2.89
CA VAL A 130 1.69 -21.10 1.47
C VAL A 130 2.02 -22.57 1.23
N ASP A 131 2.45 -23.30 2.27
CA ASP A 131 2.73 -24.74 2.23
C ASP A 131 2.37 -25.39 3.58
N GLU A 132 1.99 -26.67 3.56
CA GLU A 132 1.68 -27.50 4.73
C GLU A 132 2.91 -28.14 5.39
N GLY A 133 4.11 -27.88 4.84
CA GLY A 133 5.40 -28.22 5.44
C GLY A 133 6.27 -26.98 5.72
N PRO A 134 7.52 -27.16 6.18
CA PRO A 134 8.45 -26.06 6.38
C PRO A 134 8.83 -25.36 5.05
N CYS A 135 9.16 -24.07 5.14
CA CYS A 135 10.00 -23.40 4.15
C CYS A 135 11.44 -23.95 4.27
#